data_AF-A0A969SPH3-F1
#
_entry.id   AF-A0A969SPH3-F1
#
_cell.length_a   1.000
_cell.length_b   1.000
_cell.length_c   1.000
_cell.angle_alpha   90.00
_cell.angle_beta   90.00
_cell.angle_gamma   90.00
#
_symmetry.space_group_name_H-M   'P 1'
#
loop_
_entity.id
_entity.type
_entity.pdbx_description
1 polymer ?
#
loop_
_entity_poly.entity_id
_entity_poly.type
_entity_poly.pdbx_seq_one_letter_code
_entity_poly.pdbx_strand_id
1 'polypeptide(L)'
;MRDYSTTTTAIIEQAIALEQSLPIKNQACSSKFFFHPHRTEKICLFFHGFTAGPYQFEPLGKALFAAGYNVMIPLQPGHGVAGNFDGDNPPPLPLEREVYQEYAISWLQTAQQLGNQVIVGGLSTGGTLAAWLALEYHQEIAKSLLFSPYLNSKNPIINFVVEVLPIYYEWLNKDNPGNFGYNGFQIPALRLFLDMGEEILDQVQNNPLSPIFIITSENDAVVDRSDLKSLFESVKIKQPKSWYFCFDDFFNIPHTMMTELEGNNYVGLLNTVAKAYLESDITWNQVLEIGNQILQGKIFESAAKDLNLIEKVSPDLSVMLTVIDKKVISLG
;
A
#
# COMPACT_ATOMS: atom_id res chain seq x y z
N MET A 1 -19.36 0.77 -27.19
CA MET A 1 -18.86 1.12 -25.85
C MET A 1 -19.93 0.75 -24.86
N ARG A 2 -19.64 -0.10 -23.86
CA ARG A 2 -20.58 -0.34 -22.76
C ARG A 2 -20.76 0.97 -22.00
N ASP A 3 -21.97 1.23 -21.53
CA ASP A 3 -22.23 2.34 -20.61
C ASP A 3 -21.40 2.16 -19.34
N TYR A 4 -20.83 3.25 -18.80
CA TYR A 4 -19.92 3.22 -17.66
C TYR A 4 -20.56 2.56 -16.44
N SER A 5 -21.85 2.84 -16.19
CA SER A 5 -22.62 2.20 -15.11
C SER A 5 -22.77 0.69 -15.31
N THR A 6 -22.84 0.22 -16.57
CA THR A 6 -22.89 -1.22 -16.86
C THR A 6 -21.55 -1.88 -16.55
N THR A 7 -20.44 -1.20 -16.86
CA THR A 7 -19.09 -1.70 -16.57
C THR A 7 -18.83 -1.83 -15.07
N THR A 8 -19.13 -0.80 -14.28
CA THR A 8 -18.93 -0.83 -12.82
C THR A 8 -19.82 -1.87 -12.13
N THR A 9 -21.07 -2.00 -12.58
CA THR A 9 -21.99 -3.05 -12.09
C THR A 9 -21.44 -4.44 -12.39
N ALA A 10 -20.99 -4.70 -13.61
CA ALA A 10 -20.43 -5.99 -13.99
C ALA A 10 -19.18 -6.37 -13.18
N ILE A 11 -18.32 -5.39 -12.85
CA ILE A 11 -17.15 -5.61 -11.99
C ILE A 11 -17.57 -6.06 -10.59
N ILE A 12 -18.53 -5.36 -9.99
CA ILE A 12 -19.07 -5.69 -8.66
C ILE A 12 -19.71 -7.07 -8.68
N GLU A 13 -20.58 -7.35 -9.66
CA GLU A 13 -21.25 -8.64 -9.79
C GLU A 13 -20.28 -9.80 -9.99
N GLN A 14 -19.21 -9.61 -10.77
CA GLN A 14 -18.18 -10.61 -10.98
C GLN A 14 -17.43 -10.93 -9.68
N ALA A 15 -17.05 -9.90 -8.91
CA ALA A 15 -16.40 -10.09 -7.62
C ALA A 15 -17.33 -10.80 -6.62
N ILE A 16 -18.60 -10.39 -6.55
CA ILE A 16 -19.60 -11.04 -5.69
C ILE A 16 -19.80 -12.51 -6.10
N ALA A 17 -19.92 -12.81 -7.39
CA ALA A 17 -20.13 -14.17 -7.86
C ALA A 17 -18.94 -15.08 -7.54
N LEU A 18 -17.71 -14.57 -7.69
CA LEU A 18 -16.50 -15.28 -7.30
C LEU A 18 -16.48 -15.54 -5.79
N GLU A 19 -16.75 -14.52 -4.99
CA GLU A 19 -16.72 -14.63 -3.53
C GLU A 19 -17.85 -15.50 -2.97
N GLN A 20 -19.04 -15.51 -3.58
CA GLN A 20 -20.14 -16.41 -3.21
C GLN A 20 -19.83 -17.89 -3.46
N SER A 21 -18.89 -18.19 -4.36
CA SER A 21 -18.40 -19.56 -4.57
C SER A 21 -17.39 -20.00 -3.49
N LEU A 22 -16.93 -19.07 -2.65
CA LEU A 22 -16.02 -19.32 -1.53
C LEU A 22 -16.80 -19.24 -0.22
N PRO A 23 -16.43 -20.04 0.80
CA PRO A 23 -16.99 -19.87 2.13
C PRO A 23 -16.33 -18.64 2.76
N ILE A 24 -16.79 -17.42 2.49
CA ILE A 24 -16.17 -16.20 3.04
C ILE A 24 -16.31 -16.16 4.56
N LYS A 25 -15.19 -15.90 5.25
CA LYS A 25 -15.09 -15.88 6.72
C LYS A 25 -16.01 -14.86 7.38
N ASN A 26 -16.06 -13.65 6.83
CA ASN A 26 -16.92 -12.55 7.29
C ASN A 26 -16.95 -11.42 6.24
N GLN A 27 -17.89 -10.48 6.37
CA GLN A 27 -18.05 -9.38 5.39
C GLN A 27 -16.87 -8.37 5.35
N ALA A 28 -16.01 -8.33 6.37
CA ALA A 28 -14.81 -7.50 6.33
C ALA A 28 -13.79 -8.05 5.30
N CYS A 29 -13.84 -9.35 5.03
CA CYS A 29 -12.98 -10.00 4.04
C CYS A 29 -13.46 -9.84 2.59
N SER A 30 -14.70 -9.40 2.33
CA SER A 30 -15.19 -9.21 0.95
C SER A 30 -14.55 -8.00 0.27
N SER A 31 -14.39 -8.07 -1.06
CA SER A 31 -13.90 -6.97 -1.89
C SER A 31 -14.70 -5.69 -1.64
N LYS A 32 -14.02 -4.54 -1.69
CA LYS A 32 -14.64 -3.22 -1.52
C LYS A 32 -14.47 -2.40 -2.80
N PHE A 33 -15.57 -1.84 -3.29
CA PHE A 33 -15.56 -0.96 -4.46
C PHE A 33 -16.29 0.34 -4.13
N PHE A 34 -15.64 1.46 -4.42
CA PHE A 34 -16.19 2.80 -4.26
C PHE A 34 -16.14 3.49 -5.62
N PHE A 35 -17.26 3.48 -6.34
CA PHE A 35 -17.36 4.01 -7.70
C PHE A 35 -18.31 5.20 -7.76
N HIS A 36 -17.85 6.27 -8.43
CA HIS A 36 -18.70 7.38 -8.82
C HIS A 36 -19.61 6.94 -9.97
N PRO A 37 -20.72 7.63 -10.25
CA PRO A 37 -21.60 7.26 -11.36
C PRO A 37 -21.00 7.56 -12.75
N HIS A 38 -19.78 8.10 -12.81
CA HIS A 38 -19.05 8.47 -14.01
C HIS A 38 -17.55 8.14 -13.85
N ARG A 39 -16.84 8.05 -14.99
CA ARG A 39 -15.39 7.85 -15.01
C ARG A 39 -14.70 9.01 -14.31
N THR A 40 -13.80 8.71 -13.38
CA THR A 40 -13.00 9.71 -12.66
C THR A 40 -11.64 9.88 -13.34
N GLU A 41 -10.96 10.99 -13.07
CA GLU A 41 -9.59 11.19 -13.56
C GLU A 41 -8.65 10.14 -12.95
N LYS A 42 -8.80 9.88 -11.65
CA LYS A 42 -7.94 9.01 -10.85
C LYS A 42 -8.71 7.81 -10.31
N ILE A 43 -8.06 6.65 -10.31
CA ILE A 43 -8.56 5.43 -9.69
C ILE A 43 -7.47 4.78 -8.85
N CYS A 44 -7.83 4.32 -7.65
CA CYS A 44 -6.93 3.58 -6.77
C CYS A 44 -7.24 2.09 -6.77
N LEU A 45 -6.20 1.26 -6.93
CA LEU A 45 -6.22 -0.18 -6.74
C LEU A 45 -5.36 -0.53 -5.53
N PHE A 46 -5.97 -1.07 -4.48
CA PHE A 46 -5.27 -1.40 -3.23
C PHE A 46 -5.22 -2.90 -2.93
N PHE A 47 -4.05 -3.36 -2.50
CA PHE A 47 -3.80 -4.74 -2.07
C PHE A 47 -3.54 -4.80 -0.56
N HIS A 48 -4.34 -5.59 0.15
CA HIS A 48 -4.23 -5.77 1.60
C HIS A 48 -2.96 -6.56 2.00
N GLY A 49 -2.62 -6.52 3.29
CA GLY A 49 -1.52 -7.28 3.86
C GLY A 49 -1.80 -8.78 3.92
N PHE A 50 -0.74 -9.55 4.13
CA PHE A 50 -0.79 -11.02 4.19
C PHE A 50 -1.74 -11.51 5.29
N THR A 51 -2.47 -12.59 5.02
CA THR A 51 -3.49 -13.18 5.90
C THR A 51 -4.70 -12.31 6.24
N ALA A 52 -4.66 -11.00 5.97
CA ALA A 52 -5.73 -10.04 6.23
C ALA A 52 -6.75 -10.00 5.08
N GLY A 53 -7.47 -8.88 4.92
CA GLY A 53 -8.46 -8.70 3.88
C GLY A 53 -8.72 -7.23 3.49
N PRO A 54 -9.61 -7.01 2.50
CA PRO A 54 -9.92 -5.69 1.96
C PRO A 54 -10.31 -4.61 2.98
N TYR A 55 -10.85 -4.98 4.15
CA TYR A 55 -11.19 -4.02 5.21
C TYR A 55 -10.04 -3.07 5.58
N GLN A 56 -8.78 -3.50 5.44
CA GLN A 56 -7.62 -2.69 5.80
C GLN A 56 -7.63 -1.35 5.05
N PHE A 57 -8.00 -1.36 3.77
CA PHE A 57 -8.00 -0.15 2.94
C PHE A 57 -9.35 0.58 2.94
N GLU A 58 -10.36 0.09 3.66
CA GLU A 58 -11.69 0.72 3.66
C GLU A 58 -11.67 2.18 4.17
N PRO A 59 -10.97 2.53 5.27
CA PRO A 59 -10.89 3.92 5.72
C PRO A 59 -10.24 4.86 4.70
N LEU A 60 -9.09 4.47 4.14
CA LEU A 60 -8.40 5.25 3.10
C LEU A 60 -9.22 5.32 1.82
N GLY A 61 -9.84 4.21 1.41
CA GLY A 61 -10.68 4.14 0.22
C GLY A 61 -11.89 5.08 0.30
N LYS A 62 -12.55 5.16 1.45
CA LYS A 62 -13.63 6.12 1.69
C LYS A 62 -13.14 7.57 1.63
N ALA A 63 -11.98 7.86 2.22
CA ALA A 63 -11.38 9.20 2.18
C ALA A 63 -11.03 9.64 0.74
N LEU A 64 -10.47 8.74 -0.06
CA LEU A 64 -10.12 9.00 -1.46
C LEU A 64 -11.37 9.08 -2.36
N PHE A 65 -12.37 8.25 -2.09
CA PHE A 65 -13.67 8.34 -2.77
C PHE A 65 -14.32 9.72 -2.55
N ALA A 66 -14.31 10.22 -1.31
CA ALA A 66 -14.77 11.56 -0.98
C ALA A 66 -13.95 12.67 -1.66
N ALA A 67 -12.68 12.41 -1.98
CA ALA A 67 -11.81 13.28 -2.76
C ALA A 67 -12.00 13.16 -4.29
N GLY A 68 -12.97 12.38 -4.77
CA GLY A 68 -13.32 12.25 -6.18
C GLY A 68 -12.61 11.11 -6.93
N TYR A 69 -11.99 10.17 -6.22
CA TYR A 69 -11.33 9.02 -6.81
C TYR A 69 -12.32 7.85 -6.92
N ASN A 70 -12.18 7.03 -7.96
CA ASN A 70 -12.69 5.66 -7.89
C ASN A 70 -11.73 4.81 -7.07
N VAL A 71 -12.22 3.82 -6.33
CA VAL A 71 -11.37 2.96 -5.51
C VAL A 71 -11.81 1.50 -5.61
N MET A 72 -10.82 0.62 -5.75
CA MET A 72 -10.96 -0.82 -5.82
C MET A 72 -10.06 -1.47 -4.79
N ILE A 73 -10.62 -2.35 -3.98
CA ILE A 73 -9.90 -3.11 -2.95
C ILE A 73 -10.34 -4.57 -3.07
N PRO A 74 -9.82 -5.30 -4.08
CA PRO A 74 -10.27 -6.65 -4.34
C PRO A 74 -9.65 -7.66 -3.33
N LEU A 75 -10.39 -8.73 -3.04
CA LEU A 75 -9.95 -9.83 -2.17
C LEU A 75 -8.88 -10.68 -2.86
N GLN A 76 -7.68 -10.74 -2.28
CA GLN A 76 -6.57 -11.50 -2.85
C GLN A 76 -6.81 -13.02 -2.84
N PRO A 77 -6.22 -13.77 -3.79
CA PRO A 77 -6.38 -15.22 -3.88
C PRO A 77 -6.05 -15.92 -2.56
N GLY A 78 -6.87 -16.91 -2.19
CA GLY A 78 -6.69 -17.71 -0.99
C GLY A 78 -6.93 -17.02 0.35
N HIS A 79 -7.30 -15.73 0.36
CA HIS A 79 -7.58 -14.96 1.58
C HIS A 79 -9.07 -14.92 1.90
N GLY A 80 -9.41 -14.57 3.14
CA GLY A 80 -10.80 -14.33 3.54
C GLY A 80 -11.70 -15.57 3.59
N VAL A 81 -11.15 -16.78 3.51
CA VAL A 81 -11.90 -18.04 3.52
C VAL A 81 -12.16 -18.52 4.96
N ALA A 82 -13.36 -18.99 5.24
CA ALA A 82 -13.75 -19.58 6.50
C ALA A 82 -13.13 -20.97 6.63
N GLY A 83 -12.55 -21.25 7.79
CA GLY A 83 -11.99 -22.55 8.10
C GLY A 83 -11.45 -22.60 9.50
N ASN A 84 -11.30 -23.82 10.02
CA ASN A 84 -10.52 -24.09 11.21
C ASN A 84 -9.11 -24.43 10.76
N PHE A 85 -8.24 -23.43 10.71
CA PHE A 85 -6.88 -23.58 10.20
C PHE A 85 -5.89 -23.82 11.34
N ASP A 86 -4.96 -24.73 11.09
CA ASP A 86 -3.86 -25.10 11.97
C ASP A 86 -2.68 -25.63 11.11
N GLY A 87 -1.71 -26.29 11.74
CA GLY A 87 -0.55 -26.83 11.03
C GLY A 87 -0.84 -27.99 10.08
N ASP A 88 -1.86 -28.80 10.37
CA ASP A 88 -2.25 -29.96 9.55
C ASP A 88 -3.27 -29.58 8.47
N ASN A 89 -4.01 -28.49 8.71
CA ASN A 89 -4.96 -27.90 7.79
C ASN A 89 -4.70 -26.38 7.65
N PRO A 90 -3.66 -25.97 6.90
CA PRO A 90 -3.30 -24.56 6.77
C PRO A 90 -4.36 -23.77 5.98
N PRO A 91 -4.39 -22.43 6.10
CA PRO A 91 -5.22 -21.61 5.23
C PRO A 91 -4.83 -21.80 3.76
N PRO A 92 -5.79 -21.67 2.81
CA PRO A 92 -5.60 -22.00 1.40
C PRO A 92 -4.87 -20.88 0.63
N LEU A 93 -3.75 -20.40 1.16
CA LEU A 93 -2.90 -19.38 0.54
C LEU A 93 -2.08 -20.01 -0.60
N PRO A 94 -2.12 -19.45 -1.82
CA PRO A 94 -1.31 -19.93 -2.95
C PRO A 94 0.18 -20.00 -2.62
N LEU A 95 0.85 -21.00 -3.21
CA LEU A 95 2.29 -21.23 -3.10
C LEU A 95 3.04 -20.83 -4.38
N GLU A 96 2.33 -20.36 -5.39
CA GLU A 96 2.84 -19.90 -6.66
C GLU A 96 2.67 -18.38 -6.75
N ARG A 97 3.78 -17.64 -6.91
CA ARG A 97 3.75 -16.17 -6.97
C ARG A 97 2.96 -15.66 -8.18
N GLU A 98 2.95 -16.43 -9.26
CA GLU A 98 2.27 -16.11 -10.51
C GLU A 98 0.76 -15.92 -10.28
N VAL A 99 0.16 -16.62 -9.31
CA VAL A 99 -1.26 -16.47 -8.94
C VAL A 99 -1.54 -15.04 -8.45
N TYR A 100 -0.66 -14.46 -7.63
CA TYR A 100 -0.81 -13.09 -7.14
C TYR A 100 -0.47 -12.06 -8.23
N GLN A 101 0.51 -12.34 -9.07
CA GLN A 101 0.92 -11.47 -10.19
C GLN A 101 -0.18 -11.37 -11.25
N GLU A 102 -0.71 -12.49 -11.73
CA GLU A 102 -1.81 -12.53 -12.69
C GLU A 102 -3.08 -11.86 -12.14
N TYR A 103 -3.36 -12.08 -10.85
CA TYR A 103 -4.44 -11.39 -10.16
C TYR A 103 -4.24 -9.86 -10.16
N ALA A 104 -3.04 -9.39 -9.81
CA ALA A 104 -2.73 -7.96 -9.77
C ALA A 104 -2.81 -7.31 -11.16
N ILE A 105 -2.30 -8.00 -12.19
CA ILE A 105 -2.39 -7.57 -13.60
C ILE A 105 -3.85 -7.46 -14.05
N SER A 106 -4.68 -8.47 -13.76
CA SER A 106 -6.10 -8.48 -14.12
C SER A 106 -6.86 -7.30 -13.50
N TRP A 107 -6.57 -6.99 -12.24
CA TRP A 107 -7.18 -5.83 -11.57
C TRP A 107 -6.62 -4.49 -12.06
N LEU A 108 -5.34 -4.40 -12.44
CA LEU A 108 -4.77 -3.23 -13.10
C LEU A 108 -5.52 -2.94 -14.42
N GLN A 109 -5.69 -3.96 -15.27
CA GLN A 109 -6.45 -3.86 -16.52
C GLN A 109 -7.91 -3.46 -16.30
N THR A 110 -8.51 -3.92 -15.20
CA THR A 110 -9.86 -3.51 -14.79
C THR A 110 -9.89 -2.04 -14.37
N ALA A 111 -8.92 -1.60 -13.57
CA ALA A 111 -8.82 -0.22 -13.10
C ALA A 111 -8.64 0.77 -14.27
N GLN A 112 -7.86 0.42 -15.29
CA GLN A 112 -7.66 1.23 -16.50
C GLN A 112 -8.95 1.53 -17.27
N GLN A 113 -9.98 0.69 -17.15
CA GLN A 113 -11.28 0.93 -17.76
C GLN A 113 -12.07 2.02 -17.03
N LEU A 114 -11.73 2.31 -15.77
CA LEU A 114 -12.51 3.15 -14.87
C LEU A 114 -11.85 4.50 -14.51
N GLY A 115 -10.60 4.73 -14.91
CA GLY A 115 -9.88 5.98 -14.70
C GLY A 115 -8.81 6.26 -15.76
N ASN A 116 -8.34 7.50 -15.85
CA ASN A 116 -7.23 7.88 -16.75
C ASN A 116 -5.87 7.63 -16.09
N GLN A 117 -5.78 7.88 -14.79
CA GLN A 117 -4.58 7.73 -13.98
C GLN A 117 -4.81 6.63 -12.95
N VAL A 118 -4.13 5.50 -13.12
CA VAL A 118 -4.17 4.42 -12.12
C VAL A 118 -3.14 4.69 -11.04
N ILE A 119 -3.60 4.66 -9.80
CA ILE A 119 -2.77 4.63 -8.60
C ILE A 119 -2.85 3.22 -8.04
N VAL A 120 -1.70 2.60 -7.79
CA VAL A 120 -1.65 1.32 -7.07
C VAL A 120 -1.17 1.53 -5.65
N GLY A 121 -1.53 0.65 -4.74
CA GLY A 121 -0.96 0.69 -3.41
C GLY A 121 -1.21 -0.58 -2.63
N GLY A 122 -0.55 -0.68 -1.49
CA GLY A 122 -0.75 -1.83 -0.64
C GLY A 122 0.03 -1.78 0.65
N LEU A 123 -0.35 -2.66 1.55
CA LEU A 123 0.25 -2.83 2.87
C LEU A 123 1.10 -4.10 2.90
N SER A 124 2.31 -4.05 3.47
CA SER A 124 3.11 -5.25 3.71
C SER A 124 3.34 -6.05 2.41
N THR A 125 2.93 -7.31 2.33
CA THR A 125 2.97 -8.12 1.10
C THR A 125 2.17 -7.52 -0.06
N GLY A 126 1.02 -6.89 0.22
CA GLY A 126 0.28 -6.12 -0.78
C GLY A 126 1.03 -4.87 -1.23
N GLY A 127 1.85 -4.29 -0.35
CA GLY A 127 2.79 -3.22 -0.68
C GLY A 127 3.89 -3.72 -1.61
N THR A 128 4.41 -4.93 -1.40
CA THR A 128 5.36 -5.57 -2.30
C THR A 128 4.74 -5.83 -3.67
N LEU A 129 3.51 -6.34 -3.72
CA LEU A 129 2.79 -6.58 -4.97
C LEU A 129 2.51 -5.28 -5.73
N ALA A 130 2.15 -4.20 -5.03
CA ALA A 130 1.99 -2.87 -5.62
C ALA A 130 3.32 -2.30 -6.14
N ALA A 131 4.43 -2.52 -5.42
CA ALA A 131 5.76 -2.11 -5.86
C ALA A 131 6.23 -2.89 -7.09
N TRP A 132 5.94 -4.19 -7.15
CA TRP A 132 6.17 -5.03 -8.33
C TRP A 132 5.39 -4.52 -9.55
N LEU A 133 4.08 -4.25 -9.40
CA LEU A 133 3.30 -3.63 -10.48
C LEU A 133 3.89 -2.29 -10.92
N ALA A 134 4.29 -1.46 -9.96
CA ALA A 134 4.87 -0.15 -10.22
C ALA A 134 6.22 -0.20 -10.97
N LEU A 135 6.93 -1.34 -10.90
CA LEU A 135 8.17 -1.61 -11.64
C LEU A 135 7.84 -2.11 -13.06
N GLU A 136 7.06 -3.20 -13.15
CA GLU A 136 6.75 -3.89 -14.42
C GLU A 136 5.86 -3.03 -15.34
N TYR A 137 4.90 -2.31 -14.76
CA TYR A 137 3.89 -1.50 -15.45
C TYR A 137 4.07 0.00 -15.16
N HIS A 138 5.32 0.45 -14.97
CA HIS A 138 5.65 1.84 -14.59
C HIS A 138 5.10 2.92 -15.54
N GLN A 139 4.81 2.59 -16.80
CA GLN A 139 4.22 3.52 -17.78
C GLN A 139 2.69 3.63 -17.66
N GLU A 140 2.06 2.62 -17.07
CA GLU A 140 0.60 2.52 -16.91
C GLU A 140 0.13 3.01 -15.54
N ILE A 141 1.07 3.18 -14.60
CA ILE A 141 0.82 3.59 -13.21
C ILE A 141 1.30 5.02 -13.01
N ALA A 142 0.39 5.89 -12.60
CA ALA A 142 0.69 7.31 -12.39
C ALA A 142 1.45 7.55 -11.07
N LYS A 143 1.06 6.86 -10.00
CA LYS A 143 1.64 6.95 -8.65
C LYS A 143 1.39 5.67 -7.85
N SER A 144 2.19 5.46 -6.82
CA SER A 144 2.04 4.30 -5.93
C SER A 144 2.08 4.69 -4.45
N LEU A 145 1.22 4.09 -3.63
CA LEU A 145 1.22 4.23 -2.16
C LEU A 145 1.66 2.92 -1.49
N LEU A 146 2.87 2.89 -0.95
CA LEU A 146 3.48 1.69 -0.36
C LEU A 146 3.52 1.83 1.17
N PHE A 147 2.62 1.13 1.86
CA PHE A 147 2.55 1.12 3.32
C PHE A 147 3.40 -0.04 3.85
N SER A 148 4.56 0.27 4.44
CA SER A 148 5.55 -0.70 4.93
C SER A 148 5.69 -1.95 4.05
N PRO A 149 6.09 -1.83 2.77
CA PRO A 149 6.19 -2.97 1.87
C PRO A 149 7.20 -4.01 2.41
N TYR A 150 6.89 -5.29 2.23
CA TYR A 150 7.71 -6.39 2.76
C TYR A 150 8.79 -6.81 1.75
N LEU A 151 10.01 -6.26 1.88
CA LEU A 151 11.01 -6.28 0.80
C LEU A 151 12.26 -7.14 1.03
N ASN A 152 12.53 -7.65 2.24
CA ASN A 152 13.78 -8.39 2.46
C ASN A 152 13.78 -9.27 3.72
N SER A 153 14.61 -10.32 3.68
CA SER A 153 15.22 -10.97 4.84
C SER A 153 16.69 -11.26 4.49
N LYS A 154 17.63 -10.43 4.97
CA LYS A 154 19.09 -10.64 4.76
C LYS A 154 19.66 -11.88 5.49
N ASN A 155 18.82 -12.85 5.89
CA ASN A 155 19.27 -14.04 6.60
C ASN A 155 19.13 -15.31 5.75
N PRO A 156 20.19 -15.72 5.03
CA PRO A 156 20.17 -16.90 4.15
C PRO A 156 19.91 -18.23 4.90
N ILE A 157 20.20 -18.29 6.21
CA ILE A 157 19.98 -19.50 7.03
C ILE A 157 18.50 -19.65 7.39
N ILE A 158 17.84 -18.55 7.74
CA ILE A 158 16.39 -18.54 7.97
C ILE A 158 15.69 -18.92 6.66
N ASN A 159 16.11 -18.29 5.56
CA ASN A 159 15.59 -18.51 4.22
C ASN A 159 15.60 -19.99 3.78
N PHE A 160 16.64 -20.76 4.08
CA PHE A 160 16.72 -22.20 3.77
C PHE A 160 15.89 -23.10 4.70
N VAL A 161 15.82 -22.78 6.00
CA VAL A 161 15.06 -23.59 6.98
C VAL A 161 13.54 -23.46 6.77
N VAL A 162 13.07 -22.27 6.40
CA VAL A 162 11.65 -22.05 6.06
C VAL A 162 11.27 -22.49 4.64
N GLU A 163 12.24 -22.78 3.76
CA GLU A 163 12.00 -23.28 2.40
C GLU A 163 11.64 -24.78 2.38
N VAL A 164 12.19 -25.57 3.30
CA VAL A 164 12.09 -27.04 3.26
C VAL A 164 11.02 -27.58 4.21
N LEU A 165 10.69 -26.86 5.29
CA LEU A 165 9.75 -27.33 6.31
C LEU A 165 8.45 -26.53 6.25
N PRO A 166 7.27 -27.18 6.12
CA PRO A 166 5.96 -26.52 6.14
C PRO A 166 5.59 -26.09 7.57
N ILE A 167 6.38 -25.18 8.14
CA ILE A 167 6.18 -24.67 9.48
C ILE A 167 4.93 -23.78 9.46
N TYR A 168 3.99 -24.12 10.34
CA TYR A 168 2.85 -23.26 10.62
C TYR A 168 3.23 -22.23 11.67
N TYR A 169 2.96 -20.97 11.36
CA TYR A 169 3.22 -19.84 12.23
C TYR A 169 1.90 -19.14 12.56
N GLU A 170 1.67 -18.84 13.84
CA GLU A 170 0.58 -18.00 14.28
C GLU A 170 1.07 -16.61 14.64
N TRP A 171 0.33 -15.60 14.22
CA TRP A 171 0.62 -14.21 14.54
C TRP A 171 0.51 -13.95 16.04
N LEU A 172 1.47 -13.20 16.58
CA LEU A 172 1.44 -12.75 17.98
C LEU A 172 0.25 -11.85 18.28
N ASN A 173 -0.25 -11.11 17.28
CA ASN A 173 -1.40 -10.22 17.38
C ASN A 173 -2.70 -10.86 16.87
N LYS A 174 -2.79 -12.20 16.74
CA LYS A 174 -3.97 -12.90 16.21
C LYS A 174 -5.28 -12.56 16.94
N ASP A 175 -5.20 -12.24 18.23
CA ASP A 175 -6.34 -11.91 19.09
C ASP A 175 -6.70 -10.41 19.05
N ASN A 176 -6.03 -9.62 18.20
CA ASN A 176 -6.35 -8.20 18.01
C ASN A 176 -7.78 -8.07 17.44
N PRO A 177 -8.62 -7.15 17.97
CA PRO A 177 -10.00 -6.96 17.49
C PRO A 177 -10.10 -6.57 16.00
N GLY A 178 -9.03 -6.02 15.42
CA GLY A 178 -8.93 -5.72 13.98
C GLY A 178 -8.46 -6.89 13.11
N ASN A 179 -8.14 -8.05 13.69
CA ASN A 179 -7.79 -9.23 12.91
C ASN A 179 -9.05 -9.97 12.44
N PHE A 180 -9.52 -9.64 11.24
CA PHE A 180 -10.63 -10.35 10.59
C PHE A 180 -10.17 -11.52 9.71
N GLY A 181 -8.86 -11.67 9.53
CA GLY A 181 -8.21 -12.60 8.62
C GLY A 181 -7.86 -13.96 9.23
N TYR A 182 -6.71 -14.51 8.84
CA TYR A 182 -6.18 -15.74 9.40
C TYR A 182 -5.32 -15.48 10.64
N ASN A 183 -5.38 -16.40 11.60
CA ASN A 183 -4.55 -16.34 12.80
C ASN A 183 -3.09 -16.77 12.53
N GLY A 184 -2.88 -17.53 11.45
CA GLY A 184 -1.59 -18.09 11.09
C GLY A 184 -1.56 -18.54 9.63
N PHE A 185 -0.42 -19.08 9.23
CA PHE A 185 -0.12 -19.48 7.85
C PHE A 185 1.06 -20.44 7.79
N GLN A 186 1.29 -21.06 6.64
CA GLN A 186 2.53 -21.79 6.35
C GLN A 186 3.58 -20.87 5.74
N ILE A 187 4.79 -20.87 6.29
CA ILE A 187 5.83 -19.92 5.89
C ILE A 187 6.09 -19.85 4.36
N PRO A 188 6.10 -20.97 3.59
CA PRO A 188 6.30 -20.89 2.14
C PRO A 188 5.37 -19.90 1.43
N ALA A 189 4.12 -19.74 1.88
CA ALA A 189 3.18 -18.79 1.29
C ALA A 189 3.59 -17.32 1.50
N LEU A 190 4.25 -16.99 2.60
CA LEU A 190 4.78 -15.64 2.85
C LEU A 190 6.08 -15.40 2.07
N ARG A 191 6.90 -16.45 1.90
CA ARG A 191 8.23 -16.35 1.28
C ARG A 191 8.19 -15.81 -0.15
N LEU A 192 7.13 -16.12 -0.91
CA LEU A 192 6.92 -15.62 -2.27
C LEU A 192 7.04 -14.09 -2.37
N PHE A 193 6.55 -13.39 -1.34
CA PHE A 193 6.61 -11.93 -1.29
C PHE A 193 8.00 -11.42 -0.89
N LEU A 194 8.76 -12.17 -0.09
CA LEU A 194 10.16 -11.84 0.16
C LEU A 194 10.98 -11.93 -1.12
N ASP A 195 10.84 -13.02 -1.88
CA ASP A 195 11.58 -13.22 -3.12
C ASP A 195 11.25 -12.12 -4.13
N MET A 196 9.97 -11.76 -4.26
CA MET A 196 9.53 -10.62 -5.06
C MET A 196 10.12 -9.29 -4.56
N GLY A 197 10.21 -9.10 -3.24
CA GLY A 197 10.82 -7.93 -2.61
C GLY A 197 12.31 -7.77 -2.93
N GLU A 198 13.06 -8.86 -2.83
CA GLU A 198 14.48 -8.91 -3.17
C GLU A 198 14.70 -8.60 -4.66
N GLU A 199 13.90 -9.21 -5.54
CA GLU A 199 13.93 -8.93 -6.99
C GLU A 199 13.64 -7.45 -7.29
N ILE A 200 12.68 -6.82 -6.60
CA ILE A 200 12.39 -5.39 -6.77
C ILE A 200 13.63 -4.55 -6.40
N LEU A 201 14.24 -4.80 -5.23
CA LEU A 201 15.41 -4.05 -4.75
C LEU A 201 16.58 -4.12 -5.73
N ASP A 202 16.80 -5.28 -6.34
CA ASP A 202 17.83 -5.49 -7.36
C ASP A 202 17.50 -4.78 -8.67
N GLN A 203 16.26 -4.91 -9.16
CA GLN A 203 15.85 -4.37 -10.44
C GLN A 203 15.79 -2.84 -10.46
N VAL A 204 15.35 -2.18 -9.37
CA VAL A 204 15.25 -0.70 -9.33
C VAL A 204 16.61 0.00 -9.48
N GLN A 205 17.73 -0.72 -9.28
CA GLN A 205 19.06 -0.18 -9.52
C GLN A 205 19.26 0.21 -11.00
N ASN A 206 18.64 -0.51 -11.92
CA ASN A 206 18.82 -0.30 -13.36
C ASN A 206 17.52 0.09 -14.10
N ASN A 207 16.37 -0.30 -13.57
CA ASN A 207 15.07 -0.04 -14.19
C ASN A 207 14.33 1.12 -13.51
N PRO A 208 13.53 1.90 -14.27
CA PRO A 208 12.64 2.88 -13.67
C PRO A 208 11.45 2.17 -12.99
N LEU A 209 10.94 2.80 -11.95
CA LEU A 209 9.69 2.46 -11.28
C LEU A 209 8.79 3.70 -11.41
N SER A 210 7.45 3.59 -11.39
CA SER A 210 6.58 4.76 -11.30
C SER A 210 6.86 5.59 -10.02
N PRO A 211 6.41 6.85 -9.91
CA PRO A 211 6.50 7.58 -8.65
C PRO A 211 5.90 6.78 -7.49
N ILE A 212 6.66 6.60 -6.41
CA ILE A 212 6.21 5.89 -5.19
C ILE A 212 6.20 6.82 -4.00
N PHE A 213 5.30 6.56 -3.06
CA PHE A 213 5.40 7.09 -1.71
C PHE A 213 5.44 5.95 -0.72
N ILE A 214 6.57 5.83 -0.01
CA ILE A 214 6.72 4.86 1.06
C ILE A 214 6.28 5.52 2.37
N ILE A 215 5.29 4.91 3.03
CA ILE A 215 4.78 5.31 4.34
C ILE A 215 5.07 4.18 5.31
N THR A 216 5.76 4.46 6.42
CA THR A 216 6.11 3.46 7.44
C THR A 216 6.08 4.08 8.84
N SER A 217 6.37 3.32 9.89
CA SER A 217 6.44 3.79 11.28
C SER A 217 7.68 3.24 11.99
N GLU A 218 8.21 3.99 12.96
CA GLU A 218 9.27 3.48 13.84
C GLU A 218 8.82 2.28 14.70
N ASN A 219 7.52 2.15 14.96
CA ASN A 219 6.93 1.04 15.72
C ASN A 219 6.56 -0.15 14.84
N ASP A 220 6.94 -0.14 13.56
CA ASP A 220 6.85 -1.31 12.70
C ASP A 220 7.95 -2.31 13.09
N ALA A 221 7.56 -3.36 13.80
CA ALA A 221 8.45 -4.45 14.22
C ALA A 221 8.59 -5.59 13.21
N VAL A 222 7.89 -5.51 12.06
CA VAL A 222 7.84 -6.59 11.06
C VAL A 222 8.79 -6.31 9.90
N VAL A 223 8.90 -5.05 9.48
CA VAL A 223 9.68 -4.65 8.31
C VAL A 223 10.93 -3.87 8.70
N ASP A 224 12.07 -4.20 8.09
CA ASP A 224 13.30 -3.43 8.25
C ASP A 224 13.23 -2.11 7.46
N ARG A 225 13.21 -0.99 8.20
CA ARG A 225 13.19 0.36 7.62
C ARG A 225 14.41 0.68 6.76
N SER A 226 15.54 -0.01 6.96
CA SER A 226 16.74 0.19 6.14
C SER A 226 16.52 -0.23 4.69
N ASP A 227 15.79 -1.33 4.45
CA ASP A 227 15.47 -1.79 3.10
C ASP A 227 14.45 -0.86 2.43
N LEU A 228 13.50 -0.32 3.19
CA LEU A 228 12.57 0.72 2.70
C LEU A 228 13.33 1.99 2.25
N LYS A 229 14.33 2.41 3.03
CA LYS A 229 15.20 3.54 2.67
C LYS A 229 16.05 3.22 1.45
N SER A 230 16.59 2.00 1.35
CA SER A 230 17.33 1.56 0.17
C SER A 230 16.49 1.60 -1.10
N LEU A 231 15.26 1.07 -1.06
CA LEU A 231 14.32 1.18 -2.18
C LEU A 231 14.08 2.65 -2.55
N PHE A 232 13.76 3.48 -1.56
CA PHE A 232 13.48 4.90 -1.78
C PHE A 232 14.64 5.63 -2.45
N GLU A 233 15.87 5.49 -1.92
CA GLU A 233 17.03 6.21 -2.46
C GLU A 233 17.37 5.74 -3.88
N SER A 234 17.25 4.44 -4.18
CA SER A 234 17.45 3.92 -5.54
C SER A 234 16.41 4.45 -6.52
N VAL A 235 15.13 4.52 -6.11
CA VAL A 235 14.05 5.02 -6.97
C VAL A 235 14.11 6.53 -7.15
N LYS A 236 14.37 7.30 -6.09
CA LYS A 236 14.37 8.78 -6.09
C LYS A 236 15.32 9.37 -7.14
N ILE A 237 16.43 8.69 -7.44
CA ILE A 237 17.40 9.09 -8.48
C ILE A 237 16.74 9.17 -9.86
N LYS A 238 15.90 8.17 -10.20
CA LYS A 238 15.24 8.07 -11.51
C LYS A 238 13.82 8.66 -11.50
N GLN A 239 13.19 8.73 -10.33
CA GLN A 239 11.87 9.33 -10.09
C GLN A 239 11.91 10.30 -8.91
N PRO A 240 12.28 11.57 -9.15
CA PRO A 240 12.40 12.56 -8.08
C PRO A 240 11.07 12.93 -7.42
N LYS A 241 9.94 12.56 -8.04
CA LYS A 241 8.58 12.69 -7.47
C LYS A 241 8.24 11.58 -6.47
N SER A 242 9.14 10.63 -6.21
CA SER A 242 8.96 9.64 -5.17
C SER A 242 9.22 10.23 -3.79
N TRP A 243 8.43 9.88 -2.78
CA TRP A 243 8.50 10.41 -1.42
C TRP A 243 8.76 9.28 -0.39
N TYR A 244 9.21 9.67 0.81
CA TYR A 244 9.40 8.76 1.94
C TYR A 244 8.94 9.42 3.23
N PHE A 245 8.11 8.74 4.01
CA PHE A 245 7.62 9.25 5.29
C PHE A 245 7.60 8.14 6.33
N CYS A 246 8.15 8.45 7.51
CA CYS A 246 8.18 7.55 8.64
C CYS A 246 7.52 8.26 9.84
N PHE A 247 6.43 7.68 10.35
CA PHE A 247 5.82 8.13 11.60
C PHE A 247 6.75 7.83 12.77
N ASP A 248 7.01 8.87 13.57
CA ASP A 248 7.76 8.81 14.83
C ASP A 248 7.14 7.82 15.85
N ASP A 249 7.97 7.29 16.76
CA ASP A 249 7.55 6.32 17.78
C ASP A 249 6.41 6.84 18.69
N PHE A 250 6.32 8.16 18.84
CA PHE A 250 5.27 8.86 19.57
C PHE A 250 3.86 8.46 19.10
N PHE A 251 3.66 8.26 17.79
CA PHE A 251 2.34 7.92 17.25
C PHE A 251 1.94 6.47 17.56
N ASN A 252 2.89 5.62 17.94
CA ASN A 252 2.69 4.21 18.25
C ASN A 252 1.86 3.48 17.19
N ILE A 253 2.17 3.71 15.90
CA ILE A 253 1.45 3.11 14.78
C ILE A 253 2.04 1.71 14.51
N PRO A 254 1.25 0.63 14.64
CA PRO A 254 1.75 -0.73 14.42
C PRO A 254 1.92 -1.04 12.93
N HIS A 255 2.62 -2.14 12.59
CA HIS A 255 2.79 -2.60 11.20
C HIS A 255 1.48 -2.65 10.39
N THR A 256 0.39 -3.11 10.99
CA THR A 256 -0.92 -3.24 10.34
C THR A 256 -1.50 -1.90 9.88
N MET A 257 -1.19 -0.80 10.59
CA MET A 257 -1.44 0.64 10.39
C MET A 257 -2.73 1.17 9.74
N MET A 258 -3.55 0.39 9.06
CA MET A 258 -4.55 0.93 8.14
C MET A 258 -5.90 1.22 8.80
N THR A 259 -6.15 0.62 9.97
CA THR A 259 -7.42 0.79 10.70
C THR A 259 -7.23 1.07 12.19
N GLU A 260 -8.22 1.70 12.82
CA GLU A 260 -8.24 1.93 14.26
C GLU A 260 -8.31 0.61 15.03
N LEU A 261 -9.10 -0.35 14.52
CA LEU A 261 -9.23 -1.67 15.13
C LEU A 261 -7.91 -2.44 15.11
N GLU A 262 -7.05 -2.19 14.14
CA GLU A 262 -5.70 -2.78 14.08
C GLU A 262 -4.68 -2.06 14.98
N GLY A 263 -5.09 -1.01 15.70
CA GLY A 263 -4.29 -0.31 16.70
C GLY A 263 -3.76 1.07 16.27
N ASN A 264 -4.10 1.56 15.08
CA ASN A 264 -3.71 2.91 14.66
C ASN A 264 -4.74 3.95 15.14
N ASN A 265 -4.44 4.70 16.20
CA ASN A 265 -5.30 5.80 16.66
C ASN A 265 -5.24 7.06 15.76
N TYR A 266 -4.43 7.02 14.71
CA TYR A 266 -4.12 8.14 13.82
C TYR A 266 -4.44 7.83 12.34
N VAL A 267 -5.43 6.98 12.06
CA VAL A 267 -5.86 6.64 10.68
C VAL A 267 -6.18 7.91 9.87
N GLY A 268 -6.83 8.91 10.49
CA GLY A 268 -7.11 10.18 9.83
C GLY A 268 -5.84 10.90 9.36
N LEU A 269 -4.79 10.90 10.18
CA LEU A 269 -3.50 11.48 9.83
C LEU A 269 -2.80 10.68 8.71
N LEU A 270 -2.81 9.35 8.78
CA LEU A 270 -2.29 8.48 7.72
C LEU A 270 -2.98 8.77 6.38
N ASN A 271 -4.31 8.93 6.38
CA ASN A 271 -5.08 9.28 5.20
C ASN A 271 -4.69 10.66 4.65
N THR A 272 -4.53 11.66 5.53
CA THR A 272 -4.07 13.01 5.14
C THR A 272 -2.68 12.99 4.52
N VAL A 273 -1.75 12.24 5.11
CA VAL A 273 -0.39 12.07 4.56
C VAL A 273 -0.42 11.42 3.17
N ALA A 274 -1.21 10.36 2.99
CA ALA A 274 -1.39 9.73 1.68
C ALA A 274 -1.99 10.69 0.64
N LYS A 275 -3.02 11.47 1.01
CA LYS A 275 -3.63 12.48 0.13
C LYS A 275 -2.66 13.59 -0.26
N ALA A 276 -1.85 14.07 0.69
CA ALA A 276 -0.83 15.08 0.43
C ALA A 276 0.06 14.70 -0.75
N TYR A 277 0.49 13.43 -0.83
CA TYR A 277 1.25 12.91 -1.96
C TYR A 277 0.43 12.80 -3.24
N LEU A 278 -0.75 12.20 -3.19
CA LEU A 278 -1.57 11.94 -4.38
C LEU A 278 -2.04 13.23 -5.08
N GLU A 279 -2.26 14.28 -4.30
CA GLU A 279 -2.76 15.58 -4.76
C GLU A 279 -1.64 16.60 -5.05
N SER A 280 -0.38 16.30 -4.71
CA SER A 280 0.76 17.17 -5.04
C SER A 280 1.52 16.69 -6.28
N ASP A 281 2.03 17.61 -7.09
CA ASP A 281 2.91 17.33 -8.25
C ASP A 281 4.30 17.95 -8.06
N ILE A 282 4.96 17.57 -6.96
CA ILE A 282 6.29 18.09 -6.58
C ILE A 282 7.27 16.96 -6.24
N THR A 283 8.56 17.27 -6.32
CA THR A 283 9.63 16.34 -5.95
C THR A 283 9.80 16.24 -4.45
N TRP A 284 10.48 15.19 -3.97
CA TRP A 284 10.83 15.09 -2.56
C TRP A 284 11.67 16.26 -2.08
N ASN A 285 12.66 16.69 -2.87
CA ASN A 285 13.50 17.84 -2.51
C ASN A 285 12.65 19.11 -2.33
N GLN A 286 11.63 19.31 -3.18
CA GLN A 286 10.70 20.43 -3.03
C GLN A 286 9.86 20.33 -1.76
N VAL A 287 9.46 19.13 -1.33
CA VAL A 287 8.82 18.93 -0.01
C VAL A 287 9.73 19.38 1.11
N LEU A 288 11.02 18.98 1.06
CA LEU A 288 12.01 19.36 2.07
C LEU A 288 12.30 20.86 2.06
N GLU A 289 12.39 21.50 0.89
CA GLU A 289 12.55 22.95 0.76
C GLU A 289 11.40 23.74 1.39
N ILE A 290 10.14 23.30 1.18
CA ILE A 290 8.97 23.89 1.84
C ILE A 290 9.10 23.70 3.36
N GLY A 291 9.43 22.48 3.81
CA GLY A 291 9.65 22.18 5.22
C GLY A 291 10.74 23.06 5.86
N ASN A 292 11.86 23.26 5.16
CA ASN A 292 12.97 24.11 5.60
C ASN A 292 12.54 25.57 5.77
N GLN A 293 11.73 26.12 4.86
CA GLN A 293 11.18 27.46 5.00
C GLN A 293 10.20 27.58 6.18
N ILE A 294 9.42 26.53 6.47
CA ILE A 294 8.55 26.49 7.64
C ILE A 294 9.35 26.45 8.93
N LEU A 295 10.44 25.66 8.99
CA LEU A 295 11.34 25.65 10.15
C LEU A 295 12.00 27.02 10.40
N GLN A 296 12.15 27.84 9.35
CA GLN A 296 12.62 29.23 9.43
C GLN A 296 11.51 30.23 9.79
N GLY A 297 10.30 29.76 10.10
CA GLY A 297 9.20 30.58 10.61
C GLY A 297 8.21 31.06 9.55
N LYS A 298 8.30 30.60 8.30
CA LYS A 298 7.26 30.90 7.30
C LYS A 298 6.02 30.04 7.50
N ILE A 299 4.87 30.59 7.16
CA ILE A 299 3.64 29.80 6.99
C ILE A 299 3.69 29.02 5.67
N PHE A 300 2.99 27.89 5.62
CA PHE A 300 3.03 26.94 4.49
C PHE A 300 2.74 27.60 3.14
N GLU A 301 1.69 28.42 3.04
CA GLU A 301 1.29 29.06 1.79
C GLU A 301 2.37 30.02 1.27
N SER A 302 3.03 30.74 2.18
CA SER A 302 4.14 31.63 1.81
C SER A 302 5.35 30.84 1.35
N ALA A 303 5.70 29.76 2.05
CA ALA A 303 6.81 28.89 1.66
C ALA A 303 6.60 28.26 0.28
N ALA A 304 5.41 27.72 0.02
CA ALA A 304 5.04 27.15 -1.27
C ALA A 304 5.00 28.21 -2.38
N LYS A 305 4.51 29.43 -2.09
CA LYS A 305 4.48 30.54 -3.05
C LYS A 305 5.89 31.02 -3.44
N ASP A 306 6.79 31.14 -2.47
CA ASP A 306 8.16 31.59 -2.72
C ASP A 306 8.94 30.63 -3.63
N LEU A 307 8.58 29.34 -3.61
CA LEU A 307 9.14 28.31 -4.49
C LEU A 307 8.36 28.15 -5.82
N ASN A 308 7.32 28.94 -6.05
CA ASN A 308 6.39 28.81 -7.19
C ASN A 308 5.70 27.44 -7.27
N LEU A 309 5.35 26.87 -6.11
CA LEU A 309 4.75 25.54 -5.97
C LEU A 309 3.29 25.56 -5.51
N ILE A 310 2.72 26.72 -5.19
CA ILE A 310 1.39 26.83 -4.57
C ILE A 310 0.26 26.14 -5.35
N GLU A 311 0.32 26.12 -6.69
CA GLU A 311 -0.66 25.45 -7.55
C GLU A 311 -0.40 23.93 -7.72
N LYS A 312 0.76 23.46 -7.26
CA LYS A 312 1.21 22.06 -7.40
C LYS A 312 1.22 21.30 -6.08
N VAL A 313 0.92 21.94 -4.95
CA VAL A 313 0.95 21.29 -3.63
C VAL A 313 -0.46 21.16 -3.06
N SER A 314 -0.73 20.00 -2.48
CA SER A 314 -1.95 19.81 -1.70
C SER A 314 -1.85 20.59 -0.39
N PRO A 315 -2.95 21.22 0.07
CA PRO A 315 -3.01 21.79 1.42
C PRO A 315 -2.69 20.76 2.53
N ASP A 316 -2.99 19.47 2.30
CA ASP A 316 -2.71 18.39 3.25
C ASP A 316 -1.21 18.21 3.52
N LEU A 317 -0.35 18.69 2.61
CA LEU A 317 1.11 18.68 2.81
C LEU A 317 1.52 19.50 4.04
N SER A 318 0.76 20.55 4.38
CA SER A 318 1.01 21.32 5.61
C SER A 318 0.94 20.44 6.86
N VAL A 319 -0.06 19.54 6.93
CA VAL A 319 -0.23 18.61 8.06
C VAL A 319 0.92 17.60 8.08
N MET A 320 1.28 17.01 6.94
CA MET A 320 2.42 16.10 6.84
C MET A 320 3.72 16.76 7.34
N LEU A 321 3.98 18.01 6.95
CA LEU A 321 5.17 18.76 7.37
C LEU A 321 5.18 19.13 8.86
N THR A 322 4.02 19.13 9.54
CA THR A 322 3.99 19.33 11.01
C THR A 322 4.39 18.09 11.80
N VAL A 323 4.26 16.90 11.21
CA VAL A 323 4.50 15.61 11.87
C VAL A 323 5.74 14.88 11.36
N ILE A 324 6.34 15.33 10.26
CA ILE A 324 7.60 14.79 9.77
C ILE A 324 8.75 15.12 10.75
N ASP A 325 9.68 14.19 10.93
CA ASP A 325 10.87 14.43 11.73
C ASP A 325 11.66 15.63 11.16
N LYS A 326 11.89 16.63 12.00
CA LYS A 326 12.64 17.84 11.65
C LYS A 326 14.06 17.52 11.18
N LYS A 327 14.66 16.42 11.64
CA LYS A 327 15.97 15.96 11.17
C LYS A 327 15.94 15.61 9.69
N VAL A 328 14.86 14.98 9.21
CA VAL A 328 14.68 14.64 7.79
C VAL A 328 14.61 15.91 6.95
N ILE A 329 13.89 16.93 7.42
CA ILE A 329 13.85 18.24 6.75
C ILE A 329 15.23 18.89 6.70
N SER A 330 15.97 18.89 7.82
CA SER A 330 17.26 19.59 7.91
C SER A 330 18.42 18.95 7.14
N LEU A 331 18.26 17.68 6.72
CA LEU A 331 19.29 16.92 6.00
C LEU A 331 19.15 16.98 4.47
N GLY A 332 18.03 17.48 3.95
CA GLY A 332 17.82 17.67 2.52
C GLY A 332 17.84 19.12 2.11
#